data_AF-A0A6I2Z004-F1
#
_entry.id   AF-A0A6I2Z004-F1
#
_cell.length_a   1.000
_cell.length_b   1.000
_cell.length_c   1.000
_cell.angle_alpha   90.00
_cell.angle_beta   90.00
_cell.angle_gamma   90.00
#
_symmetry.space_group_name_H-M   'P 1'
#
loop_
_entity.id
_entity.type
_entity.pdbx_description
1 polymer ?
#
loop_
_entity_poly.entity_id
_entity_poly.type
_entity_poly.pdbx_seq_one_letter_code
_entity_poly.pdbx_strand_id
1 'polypeptide(L)'
;LLKVFWENHDPTQGYQQGNDVGTQYRSAIFYTNDEQRDLIERTRDAYAKVISDRGYPAITTQIGPAAEQIYFLAEDYHQQYLYKIPNGYRCHANTGLALPAIS
;
A
#
# COMPACT_ATOMS: atom_id res chain seq x y z
N LEU A 1 3.52 2.30 -10.82
CA LEU A 1 2.93 1.46 -9.75
C LEU A 1 3.13 2.06 -8.36
N LEU A 2 4.38 2.26 -7.90
CA LEU A 2 4.64 2.75 -6.53
C LEU A 2 3.98 4.09 -6.18
N LYS A 3 3.96 5.07 -7.10
CA LYS A 3 3.20 6.32 -6.92
C LYS A 3 1.72 6.04 -6.58
N VAL A 4 1.07 5.20 -7.39
CA VAL A 4 -0.33 4.81 -7.17
C VAL A 4 -0.48 4.11 -5.83
N PHE A 5 0.42 3.20 -5.48
CA PHE A 5 0.41 2.51 -4.17
C PHE A 5 0.45 3.51 -3.01
N TRP A 6 1.47 4.37 -2.95
CA TRP A 6 1.67 5.31 -1.84
C TRP A 6 0.54 6.35 -1.70
N GLU A 7 -0.08 6.75 -2.81
CA GLU A 7 -1.10 7.80 -2.84
C GLU A 7 -2.55 7.27 -2.68
N ASN A 8 -2.79 5.97 -2.79
CA ASN A 8 -4.15 5.40 -2.74
C ASN A 8 -4.55 4.76 -1.40
N HIS A 9 -3.68 4.76 -0.40
CA HIS A 9 -4.00 4.26 0.94
C HIS A 9 -3.21 5.03 2.01
N ASP A 10 -3.55 4.81 3.28
CA ASP A 10 -2.75 5.31 4.41
C ASP A 10 -1.76 4.23 4.84
N PRO A 11 -0.44 4.41 4.60
CA PRO A 11 0.58 3.41 4.91
C PRO A 11 0.98 3.39 6.39
N THR A 12 0.35 4.21 7.25
CA THR A 12 0.77 4.42 8.66
C THR A 12 -0.11 3.69 9.67
N GLN A 13 -1.16 3.03 9.21
CA GLN A 13 -2.24 2.48 10.07
C GLN A 13 -1.96 1.08 10.63
N GLY A 14 -0.83 0.45 10.31
CA GLY A 14 -0.48 -0.87 10.82
C GLY A 14 -1.44 -1.95 10.35
N TYR A 15 -2.18 -2.56 11.28
CA TYR A 15 -3.16 -3.63 11.02
C TYR A 15 -4.57 -3.07 10.80
N GLN A 16 -4.67 -2.04 9.97
CA GLN A 16 -5.90 -1.33 9.65
C GLN A 16 -5.76 -0.59 8.31
N GLN A 17 -6.89 -0.41 7.61
CA GLN A 17 -7.03 0.53 6.51
C GLN A 17 -8.39 1.22 6.55
N GLY A 18 -8.42 2.50 6.88
CA GLY A 18 -9.66 3.26 7.07
C GLY A 18 -10.53 2.63 8.16
N ASN A 19 -11.72 2.19 7.77
CA ASN A 19 -12.68 1.52 8.66
C ASN A 19 -12.43 0.01 8.80
N ASP A 20 -11.55 -0.57 7.98
CA ASP A 20 -11.29 -2.01 7.97
C ASP A 20 -10.14 -2.35 8.94
N VAL A 21 -10.45 -3.05 10.03
CA VAL A 21 -9.49 -3.37 11.11
C VAL A 21 -9.13 -4.85 11.08
N GLY A 22 -7.83 -5.16 11.10
CA GLY A 22 -7.29 -6.53 11.07
C GLY A 22 -5.97 -6.63 10.31
N THR A 23 -5.18 -7.66 10.63
CA THR A 23 -3.85 -7.90 10.02
C THR A 23 -3.91 -8.12 8.51
N GLN A 24 -5.05 -8.55 7.99
CA GLN A 24 -5.33 -8.71 6.55
C GLN A 24 -5.42 -7.38 5.78
N TYR A 25 -5.61 -6.25 6.47
CA TYR A 25 -5.74 -4.92 5.85
C TYR A 25 -4.45 -4.10 5.92
N ARG A 26 -3.35 -4.70 6.36
CA ARG A 26 -2.07 -4.00 6.49
C ARG A 26 -1.50 -3.58 5.15
N SER A 27 -0.79 -2.46 5.14
CA SER A 27 0.02 -2.06 4.00
C SER A 27 1.18 -3.04 3.77
N ALA A 28 1.35 -3.55 2.55
CA ALA A 28 2.43 -4.46 2.19
C ALA A 28 2.83 -4.34 0.72
N ILE A 29 4.12 -4.53 0.42
CA ILE A 29 4.68 -4.65 -0.92
C ILE A 29 5.59 -5.87 -0.96
N PHE A 30 5.41 -6.71 -1.97
CA PHE A 30 6.26 -7.88 -2.20
C PHE A 30 7.03 -7.75 -3.52
N TYR A 31 8.36 -7.79 -3.46
CA TYR A 31 9.24 -7.59 -4.62
C TYR A 31 9.74 -8.91 -5.23
N THR A 32 9.99 -8.92 -6.53
CA THR A 32 10.47 -10.10 -7.27
C THR A 32 11.96 -10.06 -7.58
N ASN A 33 12.62 -8.91 -7.44
CA ASN A 33 14.06 -8.73 -7.66
C ASN A 33 14.62 -7.56 -6.83
N ASP A 34 15.94 -7.43 -6.80
CA ASP A 34 16.62 -6.40 -6.01
C ASP A 34 16.37 -4.97 -6.54
N GLU A 35 16.27 -4.79 -7.86
CA GLU A 35 15.96 -3.47 -8.45
C GLU A 35 14.62 -2.92 -7.95
N GLN A 36 13.62 -3.79 -7.81
CA GLN A 36 12.34 -3.44 -7.21
C GLN A 36 12.47 -3.12 -5.73
N ARG A 37 13.21 -3.94 -4.95
CA ARG A 37 13.46 -3.67 -3.53
C ARG A 37 14.06 -2.27 -3.35
N ASP A 38 15.13 -1.98 -4.08
CA ASP A 38 15.86 -0.73 -3.97
C ASP A 38 14.96 0.47 -4.34
N LEU A 39 14.13 0.33 -5.38
CA LEU A 39 13.16 1.36 -5.75
C LEU A 39 12.05 1.53 -4.71
N ILE A 40 11.53 0.43 -4.14
CA ILE A 40 10.52 0.44 -3.08
C ILE A 40 11.06 1.20 -1.86
N GLU A 41 12.26 0.86 -1.40
CA GLU A 41 12.89 1.51 -0.25
C GLU A 41 13.16 2.99 -0.49
N ARG A 42 13.71 3.35 -1.66
CA ARG A 42 13.89 4.76 -2.04
C ARG A 42 12.58 5.53 -2.04
N THR A 43 11.51 4.96 -2.61
CA THR A 43 10.19 5.61 -2.63
C THR A 43 9.57 5.70 -1.24
N ARG A 44 9.72 4.66 -0.40
CA ARG A 44 9.28 4.66 1.00
C ARG A 44 9.96 5.79 1.76
N ASP A 45 11.26 5.93 1.65
CA ASP A 45 12.02 6.93 2.40
C ASP A 45 11.68 8.36 1.97
N ALA A 46 11.53 8.56 0.65
CA ALA A 46 11.07 9.83 0.11
C ALA A 46 9.64 10.17 0.60
N TYR A 47 8.74 9.17 0.66
CA TYR A 47 7.38 9.38 1.14
C TYR A 47 7.31 9.55 2.65
N ALA A 48 8.13 8.82 3.42
CA ALA A 48 8.20 8.91 4.87
C ALA A 48 8.46 10.35 5.34
N LYS A 49 9.32 11.08 4.62
CA LYS A 49 9.54 12.51 4.86
C LYS A 49 8.26 13.34 4.71
N VAL A 50 7.51 13.14 3.62
CA VAL A 50 6.25 13.85 3.37
C VAL A 50 5.19 13.50 4.41
N ILE A 51 5.10 12.23 4.79
CA ILE A 51 4.22 11.71 5.84
C ILE A 51 4.56 12.37 7.20
N SER A 52 5.83 12.36 7.60
CA SER A 52 6.27 12.92 8.89
C SER A 52 6.09 14.44 8.95
N ASP A 53 6.38 15.15 7.86
CA ASP A 53 6.21 16.62 7.77
C ASP A 53 4.74 17.04 7.93
N ARG A 54 3.80 16.09 7.77
CA ARG A 54 2.35 16.28 7.95
C ARG A 54 1.82 15.75 9.28
N GLY A 55 2.70 15.26 10.16
CA GLY A 55 2.34 14.80 11.51
C GLY A 55 1.75 13.40 11.57
N TYR A 56 1.82 12.63 10.48
CA TYR A 56 1.43 11.23 10.50
C TYR A 56 2.46 10.37 11.24
N PRO A 57 2.05 9.22 11.81
CA PRO A 57 2.97 8.22 12.35
C PRO A 57 3.93 7.66 11.29
N ALA A 58 4.92 6.88 11.74
CA ALA A 58 5.84 6.20 10.84
C ALA A 58 5.10 5.25 9.89
N ILE A 59 5.64 5.10 8.67
CA ILE A 59 5.15 4.12 7.70
C ILE A 59 5.30 2.70 8.28
N THR A 60 4.22 1.95 8.19
CA THR A 60 4.10 0.55 8.67
C THR A 60 4.11 -0.48 7.55
N THR A 61 4.26 -0.04 6.29
CA THR A 61 4.28 -0.91 5.11
C THR A 61 5.31 -2.03 5.25
N GLN A 62 4.84 -3.28 5.21
CA GLN A 62 5.73 -4.44 5.16
C GLN A 62 6.36 -4.55 3.77
N ILE A 63 7.68 -4.73 3.72
CA ILE A 63 8.42 -4.92 2.48
C ILE A 63 9.14 -6.26 2.60
N GLY A 64 8.92 -7.16 1.64
CA GLY A 64 9.54 -8.48 1.65
C GLY A 64 9.60 -9.12 0.27
N PRO A 65 10.35 -10.21 0.10
CA PRO A 65 10.43 -10.90 -1.18
C PRO A 65 9.14 -11.67 -1.47
N ALA A 66 8.64 -11.57 -2.69
CA ALA A 66 7.48 -12.30 -3.16
C ALA A 66 7.69 -13.82 -3.12
N ALA A 67 8.94 -14.29 -3.24
CA ALA A 67 9.30 -15.70 -3.16
C ALA A 67 9.04 -16.34 -1.78
N GLU A 68 8.94 -15.53 -0.72
CA GLU A 68 8.58 -16.00 0.63
C GLU A 68 7.07 -15.99 0.88
N GLN A 69 6.27 -15.50 -0.07
CA GLN A 69 4.83 -15.39 0.04
C GLN A 69 4.15 -16.43 -0.84
N ILE A 70 3.08 -17.03 -0.33
CA ILE A 70 2.17 -17.82 -1.16
C ILE A 70 0.99 -16.92 -1.52
N TYR A 71 0.79 -16.70 -2.81
CA TYR A 71 -0.37 -15.97 -3.31
C TYR A 71 -1.54 -16.94 -3.52
N PHE A 72 -2.59 -16.77 -2.71
CA PHE A 72 -3.84 -17.49 -2.88
C PHE A 72 -4.84 -16.59 -3.61
N LEU A 73 -5.39 -17.09 -4.71
CA LEU A 73 -6.47 -16.39 -5.40
C LEU A 73 -7.69 -16.33 -4.50
N ALA A 74 -8.26 -15.13 -4.35
CA ALA A 74 -9.58 -14.94 -3.78
C ALA A 74 -10.66 -15.49 -4.73
N GLU A 75 -11.83 -15.78 -4.18
CA GLU A 75 -13.00 -16.28 -4.90
C GLU A 75 -13.42 -15.35 -6.06
N ASP A 76 -14.08 -15.91 -7.09
CA ASP A 76 -14.43 -15.17 -8.31
C ASP A 76 -15.20 -13.87 -8.06
N TYR A 77 -16.08 -13.85 -7.07
CA TYR A 77 -16.88 -12.66 -6.78
C TYR A 77 -16.02 -11.48 -6.28
N HIS A 78 -14.83 -11.73 -5.72
CA HIS A 78 -13.87 -10.68 -5.38
C HIS A 78 -13.11 -10.15 -6.59
N GLN A 79 -12.94 -10.97 -7.63
CA GLN A 79 -12.20 -10.59 -8.83
C GLN A 79 -12.95 -9.51 -9.61
N GLN A 80 -12.30 -8.37 -9.82
CA GLN A 80 -12.85 -7.19 -10.50
C GLN A 80 -14.20 -6.74 -9.91
N TYR A 81 -14.40 -6.93 -8.59
CA TYR A 81 -15.66 -6.62 -7.90
C TYR A 81 -16.17 -5.20 -8.20
N LEU A 82 -15.31 -4.18 -8.13
CA LEU A 82 -15.70 -2.79 -8.40
C LEU A 82 -15.97 -2.48 -9.88
N TYR A 83 -15.52 -3.32 -10.81
CA TYR A 83 -15.97 -3.24 -12.21
C TYR A 83 -17.35 -3.87 -12.37
N LYS A 84 -17.59 -5.02 -11.71
CA LYS A 84 -18.89 -5.71 -11.67
C LYS A 84 -19.95 -4.86 -10.94
N ILE A 85 -19.55 -4.12 -9.90
CA ILE A 85 -20.39 -3.26 -9.07
C ILE A 85 -19.71 -1.88 -8.94
N PRO A 86 -19.93 -0.94 -9.89
CA PRO A 86 -19.24 0.35 -9.94
C PRO A 86 -19.36 1.22 -8.68
N ASN A 87 -20.46 1.06 -7.94
CA ASN A 87 -20.72 1.78 -6.68
C ASN A 87 -20.62 0.86 -5.45
N GLY A 88 -19.95 -0.28 -5.58
CA GLY A 88 -19.70 -1.21 -4.50
C GLY A 88 -18.84 -0.60 -3.40
N TYR A 89 -18.78 -1.27 -2.24
CA TYR A 89 -17.99 -0.81 -1.12
C TYR A 89 -16.50 -0.67 -1.49
N ARG A 90 -15.90 0.44 -1.06
CA ARG A 90 -14.46 0.70 -1.16
C ARG A 90 -13.98 1.31 0.15
N CYS A 91 -12.84 0.83 0.65
CA CYS A 91 -12.28 1.23 1.94
C CYS A 91 -10.96 2.01 1.83
N HIS A 92 -10.50 2.33 0.60
CA HIS A 92 -9.27 3.07 0.38
C HIS A 92 -9.33 4.43 1.09
N ALA A 93 -8.66 4.55 2.23
CA ALA A 93 -8.51 5.77 3.01
C ALA A 93 -7.11 6.31 2.77
N ASN A 94 -6.96 7.21 1.79
CA ASN A 94 -5.64 7.79 1.49
C ASN A 94 -5.31 8.97 2.41
N THR A 95 -4.01 9.29 2.49
CA THR A 95 -3.51 10.48 3.21
C THR A 95 -3.74 11.77 2.44
N GLY A 96 -4.05 11.68 1.13
CA GLY A 96 -4.11 12.83 0.21
C GLY A 96 -2.75 13.46 -0.11
N LEU A 97 -1.64 12.82 0.29
CA LEU A 97 -0.29 13.31 0.08
C LEU A 97 0.32 12.72 -1.20
N ALA A 98 1.12 13.50 -1.91
CA ALA A 98 1.76 13.07 -3.14
C ALA A 98 3.14 12.48 -2.86
N LEU A 99 3.47 11.37 -3.54
CA LEU A 99 4.84 10.87 -3.62
C LEU A 99 5.68 11.92 -4.37
N PRO A 100 6.77 12.43 -3.76
CA PRO A 100 7.65 13.37 -4.42
C PRO A 100 8.38 12.71 -5.59
N ALA A 101 8.79 13.50 -6.58
CA ALA A 101 9.68 13.01 -7.62
C ALA A 101 11.01 12.59 -6.99
N ILE A 102 11.48 11.41 -7.35
CA ILE A 102 12.74 10.83 -6.88
C ILE A 102 13.76 11.04 -7.99
N SER A 103 14.82 11.78 -7.69
CA SER A 103 16.02 11.91 -8.54
C SER A 103 16.88 10.65 -8.47
#